data_AF-A0A4P7CS68-F1
#
_entry.id   AF-A0A4P7CS68-F1
#
_cell.length_a   1.000
_cell.length_b   1.000
_cell.length_c   1.000
_cell.angle_alpha   90.00
_cell.angle_beta   90.00
_cell.angle_gamma   90.00
#
_symmetry.space_group_name_H-M   'P 1'
#
loop_
_entity.id
_entity.type
_entity.pdbx_description
1 polymer ?
#
loop_
_entity_poly.entity_id
_entity_poly.type
_entity_poly.pdbx_seq_one_letter_code
_entity_poly.pdbx_strand_id
1 'polypeptide(L)'
;MKIWRCAQASRAAASACLFSCLAAGAVPAHAALGDTVAPGLPPTPASTTQTLAGGAARVTSYVDAGGTHFNEYIAASNGEIFAYVWQGPTQPDLDSLLGRYADAWRSGAAALHASGRDGLHAARVDTPTVVVESGGHMRSYIGRAWLPAALPAGISEGDLR
;
A
#
# COMPACT_ATOMS: atom_id res chain seq x y z
N MET A 1 78.58 -14.22 20.98
CA MET A 1 77.66 -15.11 20.23
C MET A 1 76.27 -14.92 20.85
N LYS A 2 75.18 -14.54 20.19
CA LYS A 2 74.78 -14.49 18.79
C LYS A 2 74.06 -13.15 18.57
N ILE A 3 74.32 -12.55 17.41
CA ILE A 3 73.64 -11.35 16.90
C ILE A 3 72.47 -11.87 16.08
N TRP A 4 71.25 -11.36 16.27
CA TRP A 4 70.21 -11.39 15.24
C TRP A 4 69.46 -10.06 15.29
N ARG A 5 69.66 -9.25 14.25
CA ARG A 5 68.81 -8.10 13.90
C ARG A 5 67.92 -8.57 12.75
N CYS A 6 66.65 -8.19 12.76
CA CYS A 6 65.85 -7.76 11.60
C CYS A 6 64.49 -7.31 12.17
N ALA A 7 64.28 -6.00 12.27
CA ALA A 7 63.57 -5.18 11.26
C ALA A 7 62.04 -5.32 11.46
N GLN A 8 61.41 -4.45 12.25
CA GLN A 8 61.00 -3.08 11.94
C GLN A 8 59.73 -3.03 11.08
N ALA A 9 58.64 -2.54 11.67
CA ALA A 9 57.73 -1.54 11.08
C ALA A 9 56.50 -1.32 12.00
N SER A 10 56.66 -0.37 12.91
CA SER A 10 55.61 0.56 13.34
C SER A 10 54.90 1.17 12.11
N ARG A 11 53.61 1.50 12.06
CA ARG A 11 52.71 2.12 13.05
C ARG A 11 51.27 1.74 12.68
N ALA A 12 50.50 1.25 13.64
CA ALA A 12 49.07 1.09 13.49
C ALA A 12 48.33 2.36 13.94
N ALA A 13 47.11 2.50 13.40
CA ALA A 13 45.99 3.31 13.89
C ALA A 13 45.89 4.78 13.44
N ALA A 14 45.10 4.99 12.39
CA ALA A 14 44.14 6.09 12.28
C ALA A 14 42.97 5.55 11.43
N SER A 15 41.92 5.02 12.07
CA SER A 15 40.67 5.71 12.39
C SER A 15 39.87 6.20 11.18
N ALA A 16 38.60 5.78 11.18
CA ALA A 16 37.40 6.52 10.78
C ALA A 16 36.60 5.96 9.60
N CYS A 17 35.29 5.98 9.84
CA CYS A 17 34.16 5.87 8.91
C CYS A 17 33.76 4.47 8.46
N LEU A 18 33.18 3.72 9.40
CA LEU A 18 32.13 2.74 9.08
C LEU A 18 30.88 3.49 8.61
N PHE A 19 30.77 3.77 7.31
CA PHE A 19 29.48 4.04 6.68
C PHE A 19 28.88 2.69 6.29
N SER A 20 28.24 2.02 7.26
CA SER A 20 27.30 0.95 6.95
C SER A 20 26.11 1.56 6.20
N CYS A 21 26.15 1.51 4.88
CA CYS A 21 24.94 1.64 4.07
C CYS A 21 24.01 0.47 4.44
N LEU A 22 23.10 0.73 5.38
CA LEU A 22 21.89 -0.06 5.53
C LEU A 22 21.14 0.12 4.20
N ALA A 23 21.26 -0.85 3.31
CA ALA A 23 20.35 -0.98 2.19
C ALA A 23 18.97 -1.23 2.79
N ALA A 24 18.20 -0.15 2.99
CA ALA A 24 16.80 -0.22 3.30
C ALA A 24 16.15 -1.02 2.18
N GLY A 25 15.76 -2.26 2.46
CA GLY A 25 14.76 -2.93 1.65
C GLY A 25 13.52 -2.06 1.73
N ALA A 26 13.30 -1.23 0.71
CA ALA A 26 12.08 -0.47 0.58
C ALA A 26 10.95 -1.48 0.42
N VAL A 27 10.30 -1.82 1.54
CA VAL A 27 8.96 -2.39 1.47
C VAL A 27 8.16 -1.39 0.65
N PRO A 28 7.45 -1.79 -0.41
CA PRO A 28 6.61 -0.87 -1.14
C PRO A 28 5.60 -0.28 -0.16
N ALA A 29 5.86 0.97 0.25
CA ALA A 29 4.93 1.75 1.04
C ALA A 29 3.89 2.26 0.06
N HIS A 30 2.73 1.62 0.04
CA HIS A 30 1.57 2.15 -0.63
C HIS A 30 1.17 3.45 0.07
N ALA A 31 0.71 4.43 -0.70
CA ALA A 31 0.06 5.58 -0.11
C ALA A 31 -1.25 5.11 0.57
N ALA A 32 -1.64 5.77 1.66
CA ALA A 32 -2.87 5.42 2.35
C ALA A 32 -4.07 6.07 1.67
N LEU A 33 -5.27 5.51 1.89
CA LEU A 33 -6.51 6.20 1.56
C LEU A 33 -6.53 7.60 2.18
N GLY A 34 -6.91 8.59 1.38
CA GLY A 34 -6.94 10.00 1.76
C GLY A 34 -5.60 10.73 1.62
N ASP A 35 -4.52 10.05 1.24
CA ASP A 35 -3.28 10.71 0.84
C ASP A 35 -3.42 11.35 -0.54
N THR A 36 -2.66 12.40 -0.80
CA THR A 36 -2.69 13.12 -2.08
C THR A 36 -1.46 12.82 -2.91
N VAL A 37 -1.66 12.41 -4.17
CA VAL A 37 -0.57 12.24 -5.13
C VAL A 37 -0.30 13.56 -5.84
N ALA A 38 0.96 14.01 -5.82
CA ALA A 38 1.36 15.23 -6.50
C ALA A 38 1.02 15.16 -8.01
N PRO A 39 0.43 16.23 -8.59
CA PRO A 39 0.22 16.32 -10.02
C PRO A 39 1.55 16.19 -10.77
N GLY A 40 1.57 15.35 -11.82
CA GLY A 40 2.75 15.21 -12.68
C GLY A 40 3.84 14.26 -12.19
N LEU A 41 3.66 13.54 -11.07
CA LEU A 41 4.55 12.43 -10.74
C LEU A 41 4.41 11.35 -11.82
N PRO A 42 5.49 10.98 -12.53
CA PRO A 42 5.42 9.94 -13.55
C PRO A 42 5.04 8.61 -12.88
N PRO A 43 4.19 7.78 -13.53
CA PRO A 43 3.90 6.45 -13.04
C PRO A 43 5.21 5.67 -12.90
N THR A 44 5.30 4.86 -11.84
CA THR A 44 6.40 3.91 -11.66
C THR A 44 6.46 3.03 -12.92
N PRO A 45 7.64 2.66 -13.45
CA PRO A 45 7.74 1.94 -14.73
C PRO A 45 6.98 0.60 -14.79
N ALA A 46 6.60 0.04 -13.64
CA ALA A 46 5.79 -1.17 -13.51
C ALA A 46 4.28 -0.89 -13.37
N SER A 47 3.84 0.37 -13.51
CA SER A 47 2.45 0.78 -13.33
C SER A 47 1.83 1.32 -14.63
N THR A 48 0.54 1.07 -14.81
CA THR A 48 -0.25 1.55 -15.96
C THR A 48 -1.29 2.55 -15.46
N THR A 49 -1.41 3.71 -16.11
CA THR A 49 -2.41 4.73 -15.73
C THR A 49 -3.47 4.90 -16.81
N GLN A 50 -4.73 4.97 -16.40
CA GLN A 50 -5.88 5.24 -17.25
C GLN A 50 -6.83 6.26 -16.62
N THR A 51 -7.69 6.85 -17.44
CA THR A 51 -8.66 7.87 -16.99
C THR A 51 -10.04 7.25 -16.83
N LEU A 52 -10.78 7.66 -15.79
CA LEU A 52 -12.14 7.17 -15.47
C LEU A 52 -13.15 8.32 -15.51
N ALA A 53 -14.40 8.00 -15.87
CA ALA A 53 -15.55 8.92 -15.86
C ALA A 53 -15.24 10.28 -16.50
N GLY A 54 -14.68 10.26 -17.72
CA GLY A 54 -14.40 11.48 -18.49
C GLY A 54 -13.33 12.39 -17.90
N GLY A 55 -12.48 11.89 -16.98
CA GLY A 55 -11.45 12.70 -16.33
C GLY A 55 -11.70 12.98 -14.85
N ALA A 56 -12.81 12.51 -14.27
CA ALA A 56 -13.10 12.73 -12.85
C ALA A 56 -12.10 12.03 -11.92
N ALA A 57 -11.52 10.90 -12.39
CA ALA A 57 -10.46 10.20 -11.69
C ALA A 57 -9.44 9.60 -12.65
N ARG A 58 -8.27 9.27 -12.11
CA ARG A 58 -7.26 8.42 -12.75
C ARG A 58 -7.14 7.12 -11.96
N VAL A 59 -6.88 6.03 -12.66
CA VAL A 59 -6.62 4.71 -12.08
C VAL A 59 -5.19 4.33 -12.39
N THR A 60 -4.40 4.04 -11.36
CA THR A 60 -3.03 3.54 -11.48
C THR A 60 -3.02 2.07 -11.10
N SER A 61 -2.68 1.19 -12.05
CA SER A 61 -2.61 -0.24 -11.85
C SER A 61 -1.18 -0.72 -11.68
N TYR A 62 -0.89 -1.57 -10.70
CA TYR A 62 0.44 -2.15 -10.48
C TYR A 62 0.35 -3.53 -9.81
N VAL A 63 1.47 -4.24 -9.73
CA VAL A 63 1.59 -5.53 -9.02
C VAL A 63 2.63 -5.40 -7.92
N ASP A 64 2.29 -5.80 -6.70
CA ASP A 64 3.22 -5.79 -5.58
C ASP A 64 4.20 -6.98 -5.61
N ALA A 65 5.14 -7.00 -4.66
CA ALA A 65 6.09 -8.09 -4.54
C ALA A 65 5.43 -9.45 -4.20
N GLY A 66 4.21 -9.43 -3.68
CA GLY A 66 3.40 -10.61 -3.35
C GLY A 66 2.55 -11.14 -4.51
N GLY A 67 2.64 -10.54 -5.70
CA GLY A 67 1.86 -10.92 -6.88
C GLY A 67 0.41 -10.43 -6.85
N THR A 68 0.09 -9.48 -5.97
CA THR A 68 -1.25 -8.88 -5.86
C THR A 68 -1.35 -7.71 -6.81
N HIS A 69 -2.34 -7.75 -7.69
CA HIS A 69 -2.69 -6.64 -8.55
C HIS A 69 -3.47 -5.61 -7.75
N PHE A 70 -3.12 -4.35 -7.92
CA PHE A 70 -3.82 -3.21 -7.34
C PHE A 70 -4.28 -2.27 -8.44
N ASN A 71 -5.47 -1.70 -8.25
CA ASN A 71 -5.95 -0.51 -8.92
C ASN A 71 -6.12 0.59 -7.87
N GLU A 72 -5.31 1.63 -7.96
CA GLU A 72 -5.34 2.83 -7.11
C GLU A 72 -6.14 3.93 -7.81
N TYR A 73 -7.18 4.44 -7.15
CA TYR A 73 -8.08 5.44 -7.71
C TYR A 73 -7.80 6.81 -7.10
N ILE A 74 -7.45 7.76 -7.95
CA ILE A 74 -7.05 9.10 -7.56
C ILE A 74 -8.03 10.11 -8.18
N ALA A 75 -8.62 10.96 -7.34
CA ALA A 75 -9.52 12.01 -7.77
C ALA A 75 -8.75 13.09 -8.53
N ALA A 76 -9.23 13.47 -9.72
CA ALA A 76 -8.53 14.45 -10.54
C ALA A 76 -8.60 15.88 -10.00
N SER A 77 -9.60 16.17 -9.15
CA SER A 77 -9.85 17.50 -8.58
C SER A 77 -8.82 17.92 -7.53
N ASN A 78 -8.40 16.98 -6.67
CA ASN A 78 -7.54 17.25 -5.51
C ASN A 78 -6.34 16.29 -5.41
N GLY A 79 -6.24 15.30 -6.29
CA GLY A 79 -5.18 14.29 -6.25
C GLY A 79 -5.32 13.28 -5.10
N GLU A 80 -6.45 13.26 -4.40
CA GLU A 80 -6.69 12.35 -3.27
C GLU A 80 -6.92 10.92 -3.75
N ILE A 81 -6.24 9.97 -3.11
CA ILE A 81 -6.51 8.54 -3.29
C ILE A 81 -7.78 8.21 -2.51
N PHE A 82 -8.86 7.95 -3.24
CA PHE A 82 -10.18 7.72 -2.64
C PHE A 82 -10.59 6.25 -2.66
N ALA A 83 -9.93 5.40 -3.45
CA ALA A 83 -10.20 3.97 -3.46
C ALA A 83 -9.00 3.12 -3.87
N TYR A 84 -9.01 1.87 -3.41
CA TYR A 84 -8.17 0.78 -3.90
C TYR A 84 -9.04 -0.42 -4.25
N VAL A 85 -8.65 -1.14 -5.29
CA VAL A 85 -9.16 -2.49 -5.60
C VAL A 85 -7.95 -3.41 -5.70
N TRP A 86 -8.07 -4.63 -5.18
CA TRP A 86 -7.00 -5.61 -5.23
C TRP A 86 -7.48 -7.00 -5.61
N GLN A 87 -6.60 -7.75 -6.27
CA GLN A 87 -6.80 -9.15 -6.56
C GLN A 87 -5.45 -9.89 -6.62
N GLY A 88 -5.33 -11.00 -5.89
CA GLY A 88 -4.08 -11.74 -5.91
C GLY A 88 -3.98 -12.91 -4.93
N PRO A 89 -2.80 -13.57 -4.90
CA PRO A 89 -2.54 -14.70 -4.03
C PRO A 89 -2.21 -14.29 -2.58
N THR A 90 -1.93 -13.01 -2.35
CA THR A 90 -1.54 -12.45 -1.06
C THR A 90 -2.58 -11.41 -0.62
N GLN A 91 -2.89 -11.37 0.68
CA GLN A 91 -3.78 -10.33 1.22
C GLN A 91 -2.99 -9.03 1.41
N PRO A 92 -3.52 -7.86 1.01
CA PRO A 92 -2.88 -6.58 1.30
C PRO A 92 -2.80 -6.31 2.80
N ASP A 93 -1.80 -5.53 3.20
CA ASP A 93 -1.77 -4.90 4.52
C ASP A 93 -2.82 -3.76 4.57
N LEU A 94 -4.01 -4.10 5.10
CA LEU A 94 -5.12 -3.15 5.21
C LEU A 94 -4.84 -2.05 6.24
N ASP A 95 -4.03 -2.26 7.27
CA ASP A 95 -3.71 -1.19 8.22
C ASP A 95 -2.92 -0.08 7.52
N SER A 96 -1.93 -0.47 6.71
CA SER A 96 -1.14 0.47 5.90
C SER A 96 -1.98 1.14 4.81
N LEU A 97 -2.80 0.38 4.09
CA LEU A 97 -3.59 0.90 2.97
C LEU A 97 -4.72 1.83 3.42
N LEU A 98 -5.32 1.58 4.58
CA LEU A 98 -6.38 2.43 5.14
C LEU A 98 -5.84 3.61 5.95
N GLY A 99 -4.61 3.51 6.48
CA GLY A 99 -3.97 4.56 7.28
C GLY A 99 -4.87 5.04 8.42
N ARG A 100 -5.25 6.33 8.39
CA ARG A 100 -6.10 6.95 9.44
C ARG A 100 -7.49 6.31 9.59
N TYR A 101 -7.95 5.53 8.61
CA TYR A 101 -9.25 4.87 8.64
C TYR A 101 -9.20 3.43 9.19
N ALA A 102 -8.00 2.91 9.48
CA ALA A 102 -7.81 1.53 9.94
C ALA A 102 -8.55 1.25 11.26
N ASP A 103 -8.56 2.18 12.22
CA ASP A 103 -9.25 2.00 13.51
C ASP A 103 -10.76 1.82 13.36
N ALA A 104 -11.39 2.65 12.53
CA ALA A 104 -12.83 2.55 12.25
C ALA A 104 -13.17 1.22 11.58
N TRP A 105 -12.36 0.80 10.61
CA TRP A 105 -12.51 -0.49 9.95
C TRP A 105 -12.35 -1.66 10.94
N ARG A 106 -11.31 -1.67 11.78
CA ARG A 106 -11.08 -2.74 12.77
C ARG A 106 -12.23 -2.86 13.76
N SER A 107 -12.76 -1.72 14.24
CA SER A 107 -13.93 -1.70 15.11
C SER A 107 -15.16 -2.28 14.41
N GLY A 108 -15.42 -1.88 13.17
CA GLY A 108 -16.52 -2.42 12.36
C GLY A 108 -16.36 -3.91 12.06
N ALA A 109 -15.15 -4.37 11.76
CA ALA A 109 -14.83 -5.78 11.52
C ALA A 109 -15.08 -6.63 12.79
N ALA A 110 -14.65 -6.15 13.96
CA ALA A 110 -14.90 -6.82 15.23
C ALA A 110 -16.41 -6.92 15.54
N ALA A 111 -17.17 -5.85 15.27
CA ALA A 111 -18.62 -5.86 15.44
C ALA A 111 -19.32 -6.84 14.46
N LEU A 112 -18.88 -6.87 13.20
CA LEU A 112 -19.38 -7.80 12.20
C LEU A 112 -19.16 -9.27 12.63
N HIS A 113 -17.95 -9.58 13.08
CA HIS A 113 -17.59 -10.90 13.60
C HIS A 113 -18.42 -11.28 14.84
N ALA A 114 -18.55 -10.37 15.80
CA ALA A 114 -19.35 -10.60 17.01
C ALA A 114 -20.84 -10.86 16.70
N SER A 115 -21.36 -10.32 15.60
CA SER A 115 -22.73 -10.55 15.14
C SER A 115 -22.91 -11.83 14.31
N GLY A 116 -21.84 -12.56 13.99
CA GLY A 116 -21.86 -13.74 13.12
C GLY A 116 -22.29 -13.43 11.67
N ARG A 117 -22.08 -12.18 11.24
CA ARG A 117 -22.47 -11.68 9.91
C ARG A 117 -21.29 -11.61 8.95
N ASP A 118 -20.10 -12.00 9.39
CA ASP A 118 -18.95 -12.23 8.53
C ASP A 118 -19.18 -13.51 7.73
N GLY A 119 -19.33 -13.38 6.41
CA GLY A 119 -19.46 -14.54 5.53
C GLY A 119 -18.13 -15.31 5.47
N LEU A 120 -18.21 -16.64 5.38
CA LEU A 120 -17.03 -17.52 5.29
C LEU A 120 -16.05 -17.17 4.15
N HIS A 121 -16.53 -16.49 3.11
CA HIS A 121 -15.76 -16.18 1.90
C HIS A 121 -15.78 -14.69 1.52
N ALA A 122 -16.53 -13.87 2.26
CA ALA A 122 -16.66 -12.44 1.99
C ALA A 122 -17.17 -11.69 3.23
N ALA A 123 -16.57 -10.53 3.49
CA ALA A 123 -16.98 -9.58 4.50
C ALA A 123 -17.09 -8.19 3.86
N ARG A 124 -18.15 -7.45 4.23
CA ARG A 124 -18.29 -6.02 3.95
C ARG A 124 -18.38 -5.31 5.29
N VAL A 125 -17.39 -4.46 5.57
CA VAL A 125 -17.40 -3.56 6.71
C VAL A 125 -17.77 -2.20 6.18
N ASP A 126 -18.96 -1.74 6.56
CA ASP A 126 -19.53 -0.47 6.12
C ASP A 126 -19.49 0.50 7.30
N THR A 127 -18.62 1.51 7.23
CA THR A 127 -18.52 2.57 8.23
C THR A 127 -18.78 3.93 7.58
N PRO A 128 -19.16 4.97 8.34
CA PRO A 128 -19.38 6.30 7.78
C PRO A 128 -18.17 6.91 7.07
N THR A 129 -16.95 6.49 7.42
CA THR A 129 -15.70 7.07 6.92
C THR A 129 -15.02 6.22 5.85
N VAL A 130 -15.21 4.90 5.89
CA VAL A 130 -14.58 3.96 4.97
C VAL A 130 -15.44 2.72 4.79
N VAL A 131 -15.51 2.22 3.57
CA VAL A 131 -16.11 0.92 3.28
C VAL A 131 -15.02 0.00 2.78
N VAL A 132 -14.99 -1.22 3.32
CA VAL A 132 -14.04 -2.26 2.93
C VAL A 132 -14.81 -3.53 2.61
N GLU A 133 -14.61 -4.03 1.40
CA GLU A 133 -15.07 -5.34 0.98
C GLU A 133 -13.86 -6.24 0.77
N SER A 134 -13.86 -7.40 1.40
CA SER A 134 -12.79 -8.38 1.27
C SER A 134 -13.35 -9.78 1.18
N GLY A 135 -12.75 -10.63 0.38
CA GLY A 135 -13.17 -12.02 0.26
C GLY A 135 -12.28 -12.82 -0.67
N GLY A 136 -12.88 -13.86 -1.23
CA GLY A 136 -12.21 -14.80 -2.12
C GLY A 136 -11.84 -16.10 -1.43
N HIS A 137 -11.09 -16.93 -2.16
CA HIS A 137 -10.61 -18.22 -1.67
C HIS A 137 -9.17 -18.10 -1.17
N MET A 138 -8.68 -19.16 -0.51
CA MET A 138 -7.28 -19.24 -0.10
C MET A 138 -6.37 -19.06 -1.33
N ARG A 139 -5.53 -18.01 -1.33
CA ARG A 139 -4.67 -17.58 -2.46
C ARG A 139 -5.40 -17.07 -3.70
N SER A 140 -6.64 -16.63 -3.53
CA SER A 140 -7.40 -15.88 -4.53
C SER A 140 -8.17 -14.79 -3.79
N TYR A 141 -7.43 -13.91 -3.13
CA TYR A 141 -7.97 -12.77 -2.40
C TYR A 141 -8.44 -11.73 -3.39
N ILE A 142 -9.61 -11.18 -3.11
CA ILE A 142 -10.23 -10.09 -3.86
C ILE A 142 -10.80 -9.11 -2.84
N GLY A 143 -10.70 -7.83 -3.13
CA GLY A 143 -11.38 -6.84 -2.33
C GLY A 143 -11.18 -5.44 -2.85
N ARG A 144 -11.81 -4.51 -2.16
CA ARG A 144 -11.75 -3.09 -2.44
C ARG A 144 -12.03 -2.29 -1.18
N ALA A 145 -11.47 -1.10 -1.12
CA ALA A 145 -11.69 -0.15 -0.05
C ALA A 145 -11.88 1.23 -0.66
N TRP A 146 -12.83 2.01 -0.16
CA TRP A 146 -13.04 3.38 -0.61
C TRP A 146 -13.60 4.28 0.48
N LEU A 147 -13.46 5.58 0.25
CA LEU A 147 -14.01 6.64 1.08
C LEU A 147 -15.35 7.09 0.50
N PRO A 148 -16.49 6.81 1.14
CA PRO A 148 -17.82 7.14 0.59
C PRO A 148 -17.99 8.63 0.29
N ALA A 149 -17.43 9.48 1.14
CA ALA A 149 -17.51 10.93 1.01
C ALA A 149 -16.54 11.53 -0.02
N ALA A 150 -15.57 10.77 -0.51
CA ALA A 150 -14.54 11.25 -1.44
C ALA A 150 -14.73 10.72 -2.87
N LEU A 151 -15.84 10.03 -3.16
CA LEU A 151 -16.19 9.63 -4.53
C LEU A 151 -16.37 10.87 -5.41
N PRO A 152 -15.60 11.01 -6.51
CA PRO A 152 -15.79 12.12 -7.44
C PRO A 152 -17.17 12.09 -8.10
N ALA A 153 -17.66 13.26 -8.50
CA ALA A 153 -18.93 13.37 -9.20
C ALA A 153 -18.93 12.50 -10.48
N GLY A 154 -19.97 11.68 -10.65
CA GLY A 154 -20.10 10.76 -11.78
C GLY A 154 -19.40 9.41 -11.60
N ILE A 155 -18.73 9.17 -10.46
CA ILE A 155 -18.17 7.87 -10.09
C ILE A 155 -19.04 7.25 -9.00
N SER A 156 -19.42 6.00 -9.20
CA SER A 156 -20.17 5.17 -8.27
C SER A 156 -19.32 4.04 -7.71
N GLU A 157 -19.77 3.38 -6.64
CA GLU A 157 -19.13 2.16 -6.13
C GLU A 157 -18.99 1.06 -7.20
N GLY A 158 -19.89 1.04 -8.21
CA GLY A 158 -19.88 0.05 -9.30
C GLY A 158 -18.73 0.23 -10.30
N ASP A 159 -18.06 1.38 -10.27
CA ASP A 159 -16.93 1.73 -11.14
C ASP A 159 -15.57 1.31 -10.53
N LEU A 160 -15.56 0.87 -9.26
CA LEU A 160 -14.39 0.37 -8.55
C LEU A 160 -14.23 -1.14 -8.84
N ARG A 161 -13.31 -1.51 -9.73
CA ARG A 161 -13.10 -2.87 -10.26
C ARG A 161 -11.63 -3.22 -10.50
#